data_AF-A0A317J393-F1
#
_entry.id   AF-A0A317J393-F1
#
_cell.length_a   1.000
_cell.length_b   1.000
_cell.length_c   1.000
_cell.angle_alpha   90.00
_cell.angle_beta   90.00
_cell.angle_gamma   90.00
#
_symmetry.space_group_name_H-M   'P 1'
#
loop_
_entity.id
_entity.type
_entity.pdbx_description
1 polymer ?
#
loop_
_entity_poly.entity_id
_entity_poly.type
_entity_poly.pdbx_seq_one_letter_code
_entity_poly.pdbx_strand_id
1 'polypeptide(L)'
;MSGENFIQLAQLGTILLGFLGVAVTLRSHRRQMHAQMYIEFSSRLHHVLRALPAQTWMANARADNVIPPRTDDLTKSCLQCFHIIADLYHLHKGGYISRDLWRPWQRGIRKAMQGPVLRREWLAAEAAFNHDPELCRYFQALIGETS
;
A
#
# COMPACT_ATOMS: atom_id res chain seq x y z
N MET A 1 -1.79 56.11 -16.93
CA MET A 1 -2.14 55.01 -16.01
C MET A 1 -2.02 55.54 -14.60
N SER A 2 -3.13 55.69 -13.86
CA SER A 2 -3.12 56.18 -12.48
C SER A 2 -2.35 55.23 -11.56
N GLY A 3 -1.62 55.78 -10.58
CA GLY A 3 -0.82 55.00 -9.62
C GLY A 3 -1.62 53.95 -8.83
N GLU A 4 -2.93 54.15 -8.69
CA GLU A 4 -3.85 53.18 -8.08
C GLU A 4 -3.92 51.86 -8.87
N ASN A 5 -3.91 51.91 -10.21
CA ASN A 5 -3.91 50.71 -11.05
C ASN A 5 -2.62 49.91 -10.88
N PHE A 6 -1.49 50.59 -10.64
CA PHE A 6 -0.20 49.95 -10.40
C PHE A 6 -0.18 49.22 -9.05
N ILE A 7 -0.71 49.85 -7.99
CA ILE A 7 -0.81 49.24 -6.67
C ILE A 7 -1.74 48.03 -6.68
N GLN A 8 -2.88 48.12 -7.38
CA GLN A 8 -3.80 46.99 -7.54
C GLN A 8 -3.16 45.82 -8.32
N LEU A 9 -2.42 46.11 -9.40
CA LEU A 9 -1.66 45.10 -10.16
C LEU A 9 -0.59 44.43 -9.29
N ALA A 10 0.12 45.20 -8.47
CA ALA A 10 1.12 44.67 -7.55
C ALA A 10 0.49 43.76 -6.49
N GLN A 11 -0.63 44.18 -5.89
CA GLN A 11 -1.36 43.38 -4.90
C GLN A 11 -1.88 42.05 -5.49
N LEU A 12 -2.46 42.09 -6.69
CA LEU A 12 -2.88 40.88 -7.40
C LEU A 12 -1.69 39.95 -7.68
N GLY A 13 -0.54 40.51 -8.08
CA GLY A 13 0.69 39.75 -8.26
C GLY A 13 1.14 39.02 -6.99
N THR A 14 1.13 39.69 -5.84
CA THR A 14 1.53 39.09 -4.57
C THR A 14 0.58 37.98 -4.12
N ILE A 15 -0.73 38.18 -4.32
CA ILE A 15 -1.75 37.16 -4.01
C ILE A 15 -1.54 35.92 -4.89
N LEU A 16 -1.35 36.09 -6.19
CA LEU A 16 -1.09 35.00 -7.12
C LEU A 16 0.20 34.23 -6.78
N LEU A 17 1.29 34.94 -6.44
CA LEU A 17 2.52 34.31 -5.98
C LEU A 17 2.31 33.51 -4.68
N GLY A 18 1.53 34.06 -3.74
CA GLY A 18 1.18 33.38 -2.50
C GLY A 18 0.45 32.06 -2.75
N PHE A 19 -0.57 32.06 -3.61
CA PHE A 19 -1.27 30.85 -4.01
C PHE A 19 -0.36 29.83 -4.71
N LEU A 20 0.52 30.31 -5.60
CA LEU A 20 1.47 29.46 -6.30
C LEU A 20 2.45 28.79 -5.31
N GLY A 21 2.95 29.55 -4.35
CA GLY A 21 3.82 29.05 -3.28
C GLY A 21 3.15 27.98 -2.42
N VAL A 22 1.90 28.21 -1.99
CA VAL A 22 1.12 27.22 -1.24
C VAL A 22 0.89 25.95 -2.07
N ALA A 23 0.56 26.08 -3.36
CA ALA A 23 0.36 24.95 -4.25
C ALA A 23 1.65 24.12 -4.43
N VAL A 24 2.80 24.77 -4.62
CA VAL A 24 4.11 24.11 -4.74
C VAL A 24 4.49 23.42 -3.43
N THR A 25 4.29 24.08 -2.28
CA THR A 25 4.56 23.50 -0.96
C THR A 25 3.69 22.29 -0.69
N LEU A 26 2.38 22.36 -0.97
CA LEU A 26 1.48 21.21 -0.86
C LEU A 26 1.91 20.05 -1.75
N ARG A 27 2.33 20.35 -2.99
CA ARG A 27 2.84 19.33 -3.92
C ARG A 27 4.14 18.69 -3.43
N SER A 28 5.07 19.49 -2.91
CA SER A 28 6.33 19.02 -2.35
C SER A 28 6.12 18.16 -1.10
N HIS A 29 5.28 18.62 -0.17
CA HIS A 29 4.93 17.91 1.06
C HIS A 29 4.27 16.56 0.75
N ARG A 30 3.31 16.53 -0.19
CA ARG A 30 2.70 15.26 -0.66
C ARG A 30 3.76 14.31 -1.22
N ARG A 31 4.70 14.82 -2.03
CA ARG A 31 5.77 13.99 -2.61
C ARG A 31 6.74 13.45 -1.55
N GLN A 32 7.08 14.25 -0.54
CA GLN A 32 7.92 13.81 0.58
C GLN A 32 7.23 12.74 1.43
N MET A 33 5.95 12.96 1.75
CA MET A 33 5.13 11.99 2.48
C MET A 33 5.02 10.66 1.72
N HIS A 34 4.81 10.69 0.39
CA HIS A 34 4.81 9.48 -0.42
C HIS A 34 6.16 8.74 -0.38
N ALA A 35 7.27 9.46 -0.42
CA ALA A 35 8.60 8.86 -0.34
C ALA A 35 8.86 8.23 1.03
N GLN A 36 8.50 8.90 2.11
CA GLN A 36 8.61 8.36 3.47
C GLN A 36 7.75 7.11 3.64
N MET A 37 6.51 7.14 3.17
CA MET A 37 5.61 6.00 3.22
C MET A 37 6.15 4.82 2.41
N TYR A 38 6.74 5.08 1.24
CA TYR A 38 7.40 4.05 0.44
C TYR A 38 8.60 3.44 1.16
N ILE A 39 9.46 4.26 1.78
CA ILE A 39 10.64 3.79 2.51
C ILE A 39 10.22 2.91 3.69
N GLU A 40 9.32 3.41 4.54
CA GLU A 40 8.83 2.69 5.73
C GLU A 40 8.22 1.33 5.35
N PHE A 41 7.31 1.31 4.36
CA PHE A 41 6.69 0.05 3.94
C PHE A 41 7.63 -0.88 3.21
N SER A 42 8.56 -0.36 2.41
CA SER A 42 9.59 -1.19 1.78
C SER A 42 10.49 -1.85 2.84
N SER A 43 10.80 -1.14 3.94
CA SER A 43 11.56 -1.68 5.06
C SER A 43 10.80 -2.79 5.78
N ARG A 44 9.53 -2.56 6.15
CA ARG A 44 8.66 -3.58 6.77
C ARG A 44 8.49 -4.81 5.89
N LEU A 45 8.28 -4.59 4.58
CA LEU A 45 8.21 -5.66 3.61
C LEU A 45 9.53 -6.43 3.55
N HIS A 46 10.68 -5.74 3.50
CA HIS A 46 12.00 -6.39 3.47
C HIS A 46 12.26 -7.23 4.73
N HIS A 47 11.79 -6.80 5.90
CA HIS A 47 11.83 -7.59 7.13
C HIS A 47 11.03 -8.89 7.02
N VAL A 48 9.79 -8.84 6.51
CA VAL A 48 8.96 -10.03 6.31
C VAL A 48 9.51 -10.92 5.20
N LEU A 49 10.03 -10.33 4.12
CA LEU A 49 10.69 -11.06 3.04
C LEU A 49 11.92 -11.84 3.52
N ARG A 50 12.69 -11.29 4.47
CA ARG A 50 13.83 -12.01 5.08
C ARG A 50 13.39 -13.16 5.99
N ALA A 51 12.23 -13.05 6.64
CA ALA A 51 11.70 -14.10 7.51
C ALA A 51 11.17 -15.30 6.72
N LEU A 52 10.72 -15.09 5.49
CA LEU A 52 10.27 -16.14 4.59
C LEU A 52 11.45 -16.77 3.82
N PRO A 53 11.59 -18.10 3.81
CA PRO A 53 12.56 -18.76 2.94
C PRO A 53 12.34 -18.33 1.48
N ALA A 54 13.41 -17.95 0.78
CA ALA A 54 13.34 -17.50 -0.62
C ALA A 54 12.62 -18.52 -1.53
N GLN A 55 12.75 -19.80 -1.21
CA GLN A 55 12.09 -20.93 -1.88
C GLN A 55 10.57 -20.81 -1.81
N THR A 56 10.01 -20.35 -0.68
CA THR A 56 8.57 -20.13 -0.49
C THR A 56 8.07 -18.99 -1.36
N TRP A 57 8.81 -17.89 -1.46
CA TRP A 57 8.46 -16.78 -2.36
C TRP A 57 8.52 -17.18 -3.83
N MET A 58 9.54 -17.96 -4.21
CA MET A 58 9.65 -18.51 -5.56
C MET A 58 8.55 -19.52 -5.88
N ALA A 59 8.14 -20.33 -4.90
CA ALA A 59 6.99 -21.24 -5.04
C ALA A 59 5.67 -20.46 -5.14
N ASN A 60 5.53 -19.34 -4.44
CA ASN A 60 4.34 -18.50 -4.56
C ASN A 60 4.27 -17.74 -5.91
N ALA A 61 5.43 -17.50 -6.55
CA ALA A 61 5.52 -16.78 -7.83
C ALA A 61 5.44 -17.67 -9.07
N ARG A 62 5.61 -19.00 -8.94
CA ARG A 62 5.57 -19.96 -10.06
C ARG A 62 4.56 -21.08 -9.75
N ALA A 63 3.61 -21.29 -10.65
CA ALA A 63 2.57 -22.32 -10.50
C ALA A 63 3.12 -23.75 -10.48
N ASP A 64 4.30 -23.97 -11.06
CA ASP A 64 4.88 -25.31 -11.29
C ASP A 64 5.72 -25.83 -10.11
N ASN A 65 5.91 -25.03 -9.07
CA ASN A 65 6.70 -25.42 -7.90
C ASN A 65 5.82 -26.14 -6.88
N VAL A 66 6.37 -27.21 -6.28
CA VAL A 66 5.76 -27.90 -5.14
C VAL A 66 5.47 -26.89 -4.04
N ILE A 67 4.19 -26.75 -3.69
CA ILE A 67 3.77 -25.86 -2.60
C ILE A 67 4.43 -26.39 -1.32
N PRO A 68 5.23 -25.58 -0.61
CA PRO A 68 5.88 -26.04 0.61
C PRO A 68 4.84 -26.50 1.64
N PRO A 69 5.14 -27.54 2.43
CA PRO A 69 4.24 -27.98 3.49
C PRO A 69 3.99 -26.85 4.48
N ARG A 70 2.83 -26.89 5.15
CA ARG A 70 2.57 -25.96 6.25
C ARG A 70 3.57 -26.20 7.37
N THR A 71 4.17 -25.13 7.86
CA THR A 71 4.98 -25.10 9.07
C THR A 71 4.56 -23.91 9.90
N ASP A 72 4.80 -23.95 11.21
CA ASP A 72 4.44 -22.85 12.11
C ASP A 72 5.15 -21.54 11.74
N ASP A 73 6.42 -21.63 11.33
CA ASP A 73 7.21 -20.47 10.88
C ASP A 73 6.66 -19.86 9.59
N LEU A 74 6.23 -20.70 8.64
CA LEU A 74 5.58 -20.25 7.42
C LEU A 74 4.26 -19.55 7.74
N THR A 75 3.42 -20.17 8.56
CA THR A 75 2.12 -19.65 8.97
C THR A 75 2.29 -18.29 9.67
N LYS A 76 3.23 -18.19 10.61
CA LYS A 76 3.56 -16.96 11.33
C LYS A 76 4.02 -15.86 10.37
N SER A 77 4.86 -16.18 9.41
CA SER A 77 5.35 -15.21 8.44
C SER A 77 4.25 -14.75 7.47
N CYS A 78 3.36 -15.64 7.06
CA CYS A 78 2.18 -15.30 6.26
C CYS A 78 1.21 -14.41 7.05
N LEU A 79 0.97 -14.71 8.32
CA LEU A 79 0.18 -13.85 9.22
C LEU A 79 0.75 -12.43 9.33
N GLN A 80 2.07 -12.30 9.48
CA GLN A 80 2.74 -10.99 9.47
C GLN A 80 2.55 -10.27 8.12
N CYS A 81 2.63 -11.00 7.01
CA CYS A 81 2.37 -10.45 5.68
C CYS A 81 0.93 -9.92 5.56
N PHE A 82 -0.07 -10.66 6.06
CA PHE A 82 -1.46 -10.23 6.06
C PHE A 82 -1.69 -8.97 6.91
N HIS A 83 -1.05 -8.86 8.08
CA HIS A 83 -1.11 -7.64 8.90
C HIS A 83 -0.54 -6.42 8.16
N ILE A 84 0.59 -6.57 7.45
CA ILE A 84 1.14 -5.47 6.65
C ILE A 84 0.20 -5.06 5.52
N ILE A 85 -0.44 -6.01 4.85
CA ILE A 85 -1.43 -5.72 3.79
C ILE A 85 -2.65 -5.02 4.39
N ALA A 86 -3.08 -5.41 5.59
CA ALA A 86 -4.16 -4.76 6.32
C ALA A 86 -3.82 -3.31 6.69
N ASP A 87 -2.64 -3.06 7.26
CA ASP A 87 -2.16 -1.71 7.57
C ASP A 87 -2.14 -0.83 6.32
N LEU A 88 -1.63 -1.37 5.20
CA LEU A 88 -1.62 -0.69 3.91
C LEU A 88 -3.03 -0.36 3.40
N TYR A 89 -3.96 -1.30 3.54
CA TYR A 89 -5.36 -1.10 3.18
C TYR A 89 -5.98 0.04 4.00
N HIS A 90 -5.78 0.04 5.32
CA HIS A 90 -6.31 1.08 6.20
C HIS A 90 -5.70 2.45 5.94
N LEU A 91 -4.40 2.53 5.67
CA LEU A 91 -3.75 3.80 5.32
C LEU A 91 -4.24 4.36 3.98
N HIS A 92 -4.49 3.48 2.99
CA HIS A 92 -5.10 3.91 1.74
C HIS A 92 -6.55 4.38 1.95
N LYS A 93 -7.35 3.62 2.70
CA LYS A 93 -8.73 3.99 3.04
C LYS A 93 -8.80 5.32 3.80
N GLY A 94 -7.85 5.56 4.71
CA GLY A 94 -7.69 6.80 5.47
C GLY A 94 -7.12 7.97 4.65
N GLY A 95 -6.76 7.78 3.38
CA GLY A 95 -6.25 8.84 2.50
C GLY A 95 -4.78 9.20 2.69
N TYR A 96 -4.03 8.46 3.52
CA TYR A 96 -2.60 8.66 3.75
C TYR A 96 -1.75 8.18 2.57
N ILE A 97 -2.27 7.24 1.77
CA ILE A 97 -1.64 6.75 0.55
C ILE A 97 -2.41 7.31 -0.65
N SER A 98 -1.72 8.07 -1.51
CA SER A 98 -2.34 8.55 -2.76
C SER A 98 -2.70 7.40 -3.69
N ARG A 99 -3.73 7.62 -4.53
CA ARG A 99 -4.14 6.64 -5.54
C ARG A 99 -3.01 6.24 -6.50
N ASP A 100 -2.12 7.18 -6.82
CA ASP A 100 -0.98 6.93 -7.73
C ASP A 100 0.04 5.98 -7.11
N LEU A 101 0.24 6.05 -5.79
CA LEU A 101 1.09 5.10 -5.06
C LEU A 101 0.38 3.78 -4.78
N TRP A 102 -0.93 3.82 -4.51
CA TRP A 102 -1.72 2.63 -4.21
C TRP A 102 -1.85 1.69 -5.40
N ARG A 103 -2.10 2.20 -6.61
CA ARG A 103 -2.29 1.37 -7.82
C ARG A 103 -1.18 0.34 -8.07
N PRO A 104 0.12 0.71 -8.12
CA PRO A 104 1.19 -0.27 -8.29
C PRO A 104 1.29 -1.25 -7.12
N TRP A 105 1.10 -0.79 -5.88
CA TRP A 105 1.11 -1.65 -4.71
C TRP A 105 -0.03 -2.68 -4.71
N GLN A 106 -1.25 -2.24 -5.01
CA GLN A 106 -2.41 -3.11 -5.10
C GLN A 106 -2.23 -4.20 -6.17
N ARG A 107 -1.59 -3.88 -7.30
CA ARG A 107 -1.24 -4.89 -8.32
C ARG A 107 -0.25 -5.93 -7.78
N GLY A 108 0.78 -5.49 -7.06
CA GLY A 108 1.75 -6.38 -6.42
C GLY A 108 1.12 -7.27 -5.35
N ILE A 109 0.31 -6.68 -4.48
CA ILE A 109 -0.45 -7.37 -3.42
C ILE A 109 -1.38 -8.41 -4.04
N ARG A 110 -2.16 -8.04 -5.07
CA ARG A 110 -3.05 -8.97 -5.77
C ARG A 110 -2.28 -10.16 -6.33
N LYS A 111 -1.18 -9.92 -7.04
CA LYS A 111 -0.36 -11.00 -7.60
C LYS A 111 0.20 -11.92 -6.51
N ALA A 112 0.61 -11.37 -5.37
CA ALA A 112 1.09 -12.15 -4.23
C ALA A 112 -0.02 -13.00 -3.61
N MET A 113 -1.20 -12.41 -3.36
CA MET A 113 -2.36 -13.08 -2.77
C MET A 113 -2.96 -14.17 -3.68
N GLN A 114 -2.85 -14.02 -5.00
CA GLN A 114 -3.23 -15.05 -5.97
C GLN A 114 -2.26 -16.23 -6.01
N GLY A 115 -1.08 -16.10 -5.39
CA GLY A 115 -0.11 -17.18 -5.29
C GLY A 115 -0.63 -18.31 -4.38
N PRO A 116 -0.27 -19.57 -4.68
CA PRO A 116 -0.85 -20.75 -4.03
C PRO A 116 -0.55 -20.82 -2.53
N VAL A 117 0.59 -20.30 -2.07
CA VAL A 117 0.97 -20.32 -0.65
C VAL A 117 0.14 -19.32 0.13
N LEU A 118 0.12 -18.05 -0.30
CA LEU A 118 -0.61 -17.01 0.43
C LEU A 118 -2.12 -17.22 0.38
N ARG A 119 -2.66 -17.71 -0.75
CA ARG A 119 -4.08 -18.10 -0.80
C ARG A 119 -4.40 -19.20 0.21
N ARG A 120 -3.59 -20.27 0.25
CA ARG A 120 -3.79 -21.38 1.20
C ARG A 120 -3.70 -20.92 2.66
N GLU A 121 -2.74 -20.06 3.00
CA GLU A 121 -2.60 -19.55 4.37
C GLU A 121 -3.70 -18.55 4.73
N TRP A 122 -4.17 -17.73 3.80
CA TRP A 122 -5.27 -16.80 4.05
C TRP A 122 -6.54 -17.53 4.48
N LEU A 123 -6.92 -18.60 3.77
CA LEU A 123 -8.11 -19.40 4.09
C LEU A 123 -8.07 -20.01 5.51
N ALA A 124 -6.87 -20.24 6.07
CA ALA A 124 -6.72 -20.68 7.46
C ALA A 124 -6.67 -19.52 8.47
N ALA A 125 -6.21 -18.35 8.03
CA ALA A 125 -6.01 -17.17 8.88
C ALA A 125 -7.21 -16.23 8.93
N GLU A 126 -8.15 -16.31 7.99
CA GLU A 126 -9.27 -15.38 7.81
C GLU A 126 -10.05 -15.14 9.12
N ALA A 127 -10.29 -16.20 9.90
CA ALA A 127 -11.01 -16.11 11.17
C ALA A 127 -10.39 -15.12 12.16
N ALA A 128 -9.06 -14.92 12.13
CA ALA A 128 -8.37 -13.96 12.97
C ALA A 128 -8.69 -12.49 12.60
N PHE A 129 -9.11 -12.25 11.35
CA PHE A 129 -9.43 -10.93 10.81
C PHE A 129 -10.93 -10.62 10.81
N ASN A 130 -11.78 -11.51 11.31
CA ASN A 130 -13.25 -11.34 11.34
C ASN A 130 -13.75 -10.08 12.08
N HIS A 131 -12.91 -9.46 12.90
CA HIS A 131 -13.20 -8.17 13.52
C HIS A 131 -13.31 -7.02 12.50
N ASP A 132 -12.81 -7.20 11.27
CA ASP A 132 -12.96 -6.25 10.15
C ASP A 132 -13.53 -6.94 8.89
N PRO A 133 -14.87 -6.96 8.74
CA PRO A 133 -15.53 -7.60 7.60
C PRO A 133 -15.24 -6.93 6.25
N GLU A 134 -14.85 -5.66 6.24
CA GLU A 134 -14.49 -4.97 5.00
C GLU A 134 -13.12 -5.39 4.50
N LEU A 135 -12.17 -5.53 5.43
CA LEU A 135 -10.85 -6.09 5.15
C LEU A 135 -10.95 -7.53 4.64
N CYS A 136 -11.76 -8.38 5.27
CA CYS A 136 -11.96 -9.75 4.79
C CYS A 136 -12.48 -9.79 3.35
N ARG A 137 -13.50 -8.98 3.02
CA ARG A 137 -14.00 -8.84 1.63
C ARG A 137 -12.93 -8.36 0.67
N TYR A 138 -12.07 -7.43 1.11
CA TYR A 138 -10.95 -6.96 0.30
C TYR A 138 -9.97 -8.09 0.00
N PHE A 139 -9.58 -8.91 0.98
CA PHE A 139 -8.71 -10.07 0.77
C PHE A 139 -9.35 -11.14 -0.12
N GLN A 140 -10.64 -11.43 0.06
CA GLN A 140 -11.41 -12.33 -0.82
C GLN A 140 -11.39 -11.86 -2.27
N ALA A 141 -11.59 -10.57 -2.51
CA ALA A 141 -11.50 -9.98 -3.85
C ALA A 141 -10.07 -10.03 -4.44
N LEU A 142 -9.02 -10.08 -3.60
CA LEU A 142 -7.64 -10.22 -4.06
C LEU A 142 -7.32 -11.65 -4.49
N ILE A 143 -7.80 -12.66 -3.75
CA ILE A 143 -7.54 -14.09 -4.06
C ILE A 143 -8.35 -14.59 -5.27
N GLY A 144 -9.36 -13.83 -5.73
CA GLY A 144 -10.15 -14.17 -6.91
C GLY A 144 -11.31 -15.13 -6.63
N GLU A 145 -11.68 -15.33 -5.37
CA GLU A 145 -12.93 -15.99 -4.99
C GLU A 145 -14.03 -14.94 -4.97
N THR A 146 -14.48 -14.53 -6.16
CA THR A 146 -15.83 -13.97 -6.29
C THR A 146 -16.80 -15.11 -6.10
N SER A 147 -17.56 -15.08 -5.01
CA SER A 147 -18.82 -15.81 -4.89
C SER A 147 -19.77 -15.45 -6.04
#